data_AF-A0A538N1X4-F1
#
_entry.id   AF-A0A538N1X4-F1
#
_cell.length_a   1.000
_cell.length_b   1.000
_cell.length_c   1.000
_cell.angle_alpha   90.00
_cell.angle_beta   90.00
_cell.angle_gamma   90.00
#
_symmetry.space_group_name_H-M   'P 1'
#
loop_
_entity.id
_entity.type
_entity.pdbx_description
1 polymer ?
#
loop_
_entity_poly.entity_id
_entity_poly.type
_entity_poly.pdbx_seq_one_letter_code
_entity_poly.pdbx_strand_id
1 'polypeptide(L)' 'MTDAAKPDPIPDSYRRVTPCLVVRGAAKALEFYGEVFGASERMRFPGPDGTVAHA' A
#
# COMPACT_ATOMS: atom_id res chain seq x y z
N MET A 1 9.98 -39.22 13.67
CA MET A 1 9.51 -38.26 12.66
C MET A 1 8.86 -37.14 13.42
N THR A 2 9.43 -35.94 13.38
CA THR A 2 8.96 -34.81 14.19
C THR A 2 7.71 -34.25 13.54
N ASP A 3 6.62 -34.21 14.30
CA ASP A 3 5.37 -33.60 13.88
C ASP A 3 5.62 -32.14 13.50
N ALA A 4 5.26 -31.75 12.27
CA ALA A 4 5.48 -30.40 11.80
C ALA A 4 4.51 -29.46 12.53
N ALA A 5 5.03 -28.48 13.27
CA ALA A 5 4.20 -27.52 13.98
C ALA A 5 3.20 -26.85 13.02
N LYS A 6 1.92 -26.80 13.42
CA LYS A 6 0.85 -26.17 12.64
C LYS A 6 1.22 -24.70 12.38
N PRO A 7 1.32 -24.24 11.12
CA PRO A 7 1.67 -22.85 10.83
C PRO A 7 0.55 -21.90 11.30
N ASP A 8 0.95 -20.73 11.79
CA ASP A 8 0.00 -19.66 12.12
C ASP A 8 -0.65 -19.12 10.84
N PRO A 9 -1.99 -19.12 10.75
CA PRO A 9 -2.68 -18.67 9.53
C PRO A 9 -2.38 -17.22 9.16
N ILE A 10 -2.05 -16.38 10.14
CA ILE A 10 -1.62 -14.99 9.94
C ILE A 10 -0.42 -14.74 10.85
N PRO A 11 0.81 -14.76 10.31
CA PRO A 11 2.00 -14.43 11.07
C PRO A 11 1.95 -13.02 11.66
N ASP A 12 2.51 -12.82 12.85
CA ASP A 12 2.53 -11.49 13.50
C ASP A 12 3.34 -10.44 12.74
N SER A 13 4.25 -10.86 11.86
CA SER A 13 5.01 -9.97 10.98
C SER A 13 4.18 -9.40 9.83
N TYR A 14 2.99 -9.95 9.55
CA TYR A 14 2.16 -9.54 8.43
C TYR A 14 1.22 -8.42 8.83
N ARG A 15 1.04 -7.44 7.94
CA ARG A 15 -0.03 -6.45 8.09
C ARG A 15 -1.37 -7.17 8.02
N ARG A 16 -2.25 -6.92 9.01
CA ARG A 16 -3.61 -7.47 9.04
C ARG A 16 -4.42 -7.08 7.80
N VAL A 17 -4.22 -5.86 7.30
CA VAL A 17 -4.80 -5.35 6.05
C VAL A 17 -3.77 -4.49 5.33
N THR A 18 -3.70 -4.60 4.01
CA THR A 18 -2.93 -3.69 3.14
C THR A 18 -3.87 -3.16 2.07
N PRO A 19 -4.57 -2.04 2.30
CA PRO A 19 -5.54 -1.51 1.35
C PRO A 19 -4.84 -0.95 0.11
N CYS A 20 -5.45 -1.12 -1.06
CA CYS A 20 -5.06 -0.47 -2.30
C CYS A 20 -6.20 0.44 -2.76
N LEU A 21 -5.94 1.74 -2.85
CA LEU A 21 -6.94 2.75 -3.22
C LEU A 21 -6.81 3.08 -4.71
N VAL A 22 -7.90 2.96 -5.46
CA VAL A 22 -7.97 3.35 -6.87
C VAL A 22 -8.79 4.62 -6.99
N VAL A 23 -8.15 5.71 -7.38
CA VAL A 23 -8.77 7.04 -7.46
C VAL A 23 -8.44 7.71 -8.79
N ARG A 24 -9.38 8.50 -9.33
CA ARG A 24 -9.11 9.37 -10.48
C ARG A 24 -8.29 10.56 -9.98
N GLY A 25 -7.18 10.86 -10.67
CA GLY A 25 -6.28 11.95 -10.27
C GLY A 25 -5.42 11.60 -9.06
N ALA A 26 -4.81 10.41 -9.05
CA ALA A 26 -3.98 9.91 -7.95
C ALA A 26 -2.87 10.88 -7.49
N ALA A 27 -2.26 11.65 -8.40
CA ALA A 27 -1.28 12.68 -8.02
C ALA A 27 -1.86 13.71 -7.03
N LYS A 28 -3.07 14.23 -7.32
CA LYS A 28 -3.77 15.18 -6.45
C LYS A 28 -4.21 14.54 -5.13
N ALA A 29 -4.55 13.25 -5.16
CA ALA A 29 -4.88 12.51 -3.94
C ALA A 29 -3.67 12.39 -3.01
N LEU A 30 -2.48 12.10 -3.54
CA LEU A 30 -1.23 12.03 -2.77
C LEU A 30 -0.90 13.37 -2.12
N GLU A 31 -1.05 14.49 -2.84
CA GLU A 31 -0.88 15.85 -2.30
C GLU A 31 -1.83 16.08 -1.12
N PHE A 32 -3.12 15.79 -1.30
CA PHE A 32 -4.13 15.91 -0.25
C PHE A 32 -3.77 15.03 0.97
N TYR A 33 -3.30 13.80 0.76
CA TYR A 33 -2.89 12.94 1.86
C TYR A 33 -1.67 13.48 2.61
N GLY A 34 -0.73 14.11 1.91
CA GLY A 34 0.38 14.81 2.51
C GLY A 34 -0.07 15.99 3.37
N GLU A 35 -0.94 16.85 2.83
CA GLU A 35 -1.43 18.05 3.51
C GLU A 35 -2.31 17.74 4.73
N VAL A 36 -3.24 16.80 4.60
CA VAL A 36 -4.27 16.55 5.62
C VAL A 36 -3.84 15.51 6.64
N PHE A 37 -3.13 14.46 6.21
CA PHE A 37 -2.74 13.35 7.08
C PHE A 37 -1.25 13.33 7.42
N GLY A 38 -0.45 14.25 6.88
CA GLY A 38 1.01 14.23 7.04
C GLY A 38 1.67 13.02 6.38
N ALA A 39 1.04 12.45 5.35
CA ALA A 39 1.57 11.29 4.65
C ALA A 39 2.83 11.64 3.85
N SER A 40 3.80 10.73 3.83
CA SER A 40 4.98 10.83 2.97
C SER A 40 4.90 9.80 1.85
N GLU A 41 5.10 10.25 0.62
CA GLU A 41 5.23 9.34 -0.51
C GLU A 41 6.52 8.53 -0.39
N ARG A 42 6.39 7.20 -0.38
CA ARG A 42 7.55 6.31 -0.23
C ARG A 42 8.15 5.88 -1.57
N MET A 43 7.30 5.78 -2.58
CA MET A 43 7.63 5.22 -3.89
C MET A 43 6.69 5.90 -4.91
N ARG A 44 7.10 5.99 -6.18
CA ARG A 44 6.19 6.33 -7.28
C ARG A 44 6.44 5.43 -8.47
N PHE A 45 5.37 4.88 -9.01
CA PHE A 45 5.34 4.17 -10.28
C PHE A 45 4.44 4.95 -11.25
N PRO A 46 5.00 5.74 -12.17
CA PRO A 46 4.21 6.47 -13.16
C PRO A 46 3.53 5.50 -14.13
N GLY A 47 2.30 5.82 -14.51
CA GLY A 47 1.55 5.15 -15.56
C GLY A 47 1.54 5.97 -16.86
N PRO A 48 0.94 5.44 -17.95
CA PRO A 48 0.77 6.17 -19.19
C PRO A 48 -0.08 7.44 -18.99
N ASP A 49 0.05 8.40 -19.89
CA ASP A 49 -0.72 9.64 -19.92
C ASP A 49 -0.64 10.48 -18.63
N GLY A 50 0.48 10.37 -17.89
CA GLY A 50 0.72 11.12 -16.65
C GLY A 50 -0.04 10.59 -15.43
N THR A 51 -0.59 9.36 -15.51
CA THR A 51 -1.25 8.70 -14.38
C THR A 51 -0.25 8.15 -13.36
N VAL A 52 -0.73 7.70 -12.21
CA VAL A 52 0.07 6.97 -11.21
C VAL A 52 -0.46 5.55 -11.13
N ALA A 53 0.40 4.57 -11.42
CA ALA A 53 0.06 3.16 -11.33
C ALA A 53 0.15 2.64 -9.89
N HIS A 54 1.12 3.13 -9.12
CA HIS A 54 1.30 2.82 -7.70
C HIS A 54 2.11 3.91 -6.99
N ALA A 55 1.78 4.23 -5.75
CA ALA A 55 2.52 5.16 -4.88
C ALA A 55 2.13 4.97 -3.42
#